data_AF-B1L7E4-F1
#
_entry.id   AF-B1L7E4-F1
#
_cell.length_a   1.000
_cell.length_b   1.000
_cell.length_c   1.000
_cell.angle_alpha   90.00
_cell.angle_beta   90.00
_cell.angle_gamma   90.00
#
_symmetry.space_group_name_H-M   'P 1'
#
loop_
_entity.id
_entity.type
_entity.pdbx_description
1 polymer ?
#
loop_
_entity_poly.entity_id
_entity_poly.type
_entity_poly.pdbx_seq_one_letter_code
_entity_poly.pdbx_strand_id
1 'polypeptide(L)'
;MTLTATSIWAVCMRSRKVFRILRYVGPGDTLTKVRKRNGKEEDFSKMKIVSALIKAGSSVELADKIAEECESKFRGREYVESSEIREFVLSRLKEVEKDSYENWLRFDLKAKGLG
;
A
#
# COMPACT_ATOMS: atom_id res chain seq x y z
N MET A 1 -36.90 2.50 20.22
CA MET A 1 -36.42 3.04 18.92
C MET A 1 -34.97 2.60 18.76
N THR A 2 -34.75 1.48 18.08
CA THR A 2 -33.41 0.93 17.83
C THR A 2 -32.75 1.75 16.75
N LEU A 3 -31.72 2.51 17.11
CA LEU A 3 -30.81 3.09 16.14
C LEU A 3 -30.03 1.91 15.53
N THR A 4 -30.51 1.41 14.39
CA THR A 4 -29.71 0.48 13.59
C THR A 4 -28.47 1.23 13.13
N ALA A 5 -27.35 0.51 13.07
CA ALA A 5 -26.02 1.06 12.80
C ALA A 5 -25.89 1.84 11.48
N THR A 6 -26.93 1.94 10.66
CA THR A 6 -26.99 2.73 9.43
C THR A 6 -27.12 4.25 9.65
N SER A 7 -27.58 4.71 10.82
CA SER A 7 -27.89 6.14 11.02
C SER A 7 -26.67 7.02 11.32
N ILE A 8 -25.57 6.45 11.84
CA ILE A 8 -24.32 7.20 12.12
C ILE A 8 -23.44 7.29 10.86
N TRP A 9 -23.55 6.31 9.96
CA TRP A 9 -22.77 6.21 8.72
C TRP A 9 -23.11 7.30 7.70
N ALA A 10 -24.40 7.65 7.57
CA ALA A 10 -24.84 8.66 6.62
C ALA A 10 -24.41 10.09 7.00
N VAL A 11 -24.23 10.37 8.30
CA VAL A 11 -23.89 11.71 8.79
C VAL A 11 -22.41 12.05 8.55
N CYS A 12 -21.51 11.07 8.62
CA CYS A 12 -20.08 11.26 8.31
C CYS A 12 -19.78 11.40 6.80
N MET A 13 -20.66 10.91 5.91
CA MET A 13 -20.45 10.90 4.45
C MET A 13 -20.59 12.25 3.74
N ARG A 14 -20.92 13.34 4.45
CA ARG A 14 -21.27 14.62 3.80
C ARG A 14 -20.09 15.59 3.59
N SER A 15 -18.88 15.22 4.00
CA SER A 15 -17.68 16.07 3.88
C SER A 15 -16.53 15.36 3.17
N ARG A 16 -16.39 15.59 1.85
CA ARG A 16 -15.32 15.02 1.00
C ARG A 16 -13.89 15.36 1.47
N LYS A 17 -13.71 16.40 2.29
CA LYS A 17 -12.39 16.78 2.84
C LYS A 17 -11.95 15.90 4.03
N VAL A 18 -12.87 15.38 4.83
CA VAL A 18 -12.54 14.60 6.05
C VAL A 18 -12.25 13.13 5.73
N PHE A 19 -12.88 12.60 4.67
CA PHE A 19 -12.67 11.23 4.17
C PHE A 19 -11.23 10.95 3.73
N ARG A 20 -10.46 12.00 3.40
CA ARG A 20 -9.05 11.89 3.02
C ARG A 20 -8.12 11.68 4.23
N ILE A 21 -8.55 12.07 5.42
CA ILE A 21 -7.73 12.01 6.66
C ILE A 21 -8.11 10.78 7.51
N LEU A 22 -9.40 10.44 7.56
CA LEU A 22 -9.89 9.20 8.14
C LEU A 22 -10.33 8.27 7.00
N ARG A 23 -9.43 7.41 6.53
CA ARG A 23 -9.80 6.28 5.68
C ARG A 23 -10.60 5.30 6.54
N TYR A 24 -11.89 5.57 6.65
CA TYR A 24 -12.82 4.71 7.35
C TYR A 24 -12.85 3.36 6.62
N VAL A 25 -12.38 2.30 7.27
CA VAL A 25 -12.48 0.93 6.77
C VAL A 25 -13.94 0.49 7.02
N GLY A 26 -14.68 0.24 5.95
CA GLY A 26 -16.06 -0.23 6.02
C GLY A 26 -16.15 -1.60 6.71
N PRO A 27 -17.23 -1.92 7.46
CA PRO A 27 -17.56 -3.31 7.77
C PRO A 27 -17.92 -3.99 6.44
N GLY A 28 -16.94 -4.68 5.86
CA GLY A 28 -17.00 -5.28 4.52
C GLY A 28 -15.73 -5.10 3.70
N ASP A 29 -14.87 -4.15 4.05
CA ASP A 29 -13.52 -4.03 3.48
C ASP A 29 -12.61 -5.02 4.21
N THR A 30 -12.43 -6.22 3.66
CA THR A 30 -11.41 -7.14 4.16
C THR A 30 -10.04 -6.46 4.05
N LEU A 31 -9.28 -6.45 5.15
CA LEU A 31 -7.87 -6.07 5.11
C LEU A 31 -7.19 -7.05 4.16
N THR A 32 -6.79 -6.58 2.99
CA THR A 32 -6.11 -7.40 1.99
C THR A 32 -4.90 -8.06 2.64
N LYS A 33 -4.84 -9.39 2.60
CA LYS A 33 -3.71 -10.15 3.14
C LYS A 33 -2.61 -10.24 2.08
N VAL A 34 -1.37 -10.08 2.51
CA VAL A 34 -0.19 -10.26 1.66
C VAL A 34 0.36 -11.67 1.88
N ARG A 35 0.40 -12.47 0.82
CA ARG A 35 1.03 -13.78 0.83
C ARG A 35 2.48 -13.67 0.40
N LYS A 36 3.38 -14.22 1.22
CA LYS A 36 4.81 -14.29 0.93
C LYS A 36 5.14 -15.56 0.18
N ARG A 37 6.30 -15.56 -0.49
CA ARG A 37 6.81 -16.74 -1.23
C ARG A 37 6.86 -18.03 -0.40
N ASN A 38 7.07 -17.93 0.91
CA ASN A 38 7.10 -19.08 1.82
C ASN A 38 5.70 -19.52 2.31
N GLY A 39 4.62 -18.94 1.78
CA GLY A 39 3.25 -19.20 2.19
C GLY A 39 2.80 -18.46 3.44
N LYS A 40 3.66 -17.67 4.10
CA LYS A 40 3.26 -16.86 5.26
C LYS A 40 2.38 -15.69 4.81
N GLU A 41 1.33 -15.45 5.57
CA GLU A 41 0.41 -14.33 5.35
C GLU A 41 0.58 -13.25 6.41
N GLU A 42 0.34 -12.00 6.02
CA GLU A 42 0.31 -10.84 6.91
C GLU A 42 -0.65 -9.79 6.37
N ASP A 43 -1.11 -8.88 7.21
CA ASP A 43 -1.98 -7.79 6.75
C ASP A 43 -1.19 -6.83 5.86
N PHE A 44 -1.83 -6.36 4.78
CA PHE A 44 -1.27 -5.32 3.93
C PHE A 44 -0.98 -4.07 4.75
N SER A 45 0.23 -3.55 4.61
CA SER A 45 0.68 -2.35 5.32
C SER A 45 1.28 -1.35 4.36
N LYS A 46 0.58 -0.24 4.14
CA LYS A 46 1.08 0.92 3.36
C LYS A 46 2.46 1.36 3.85
N MET A 47 2.68 1.38 5.17
CA MET A 47 3.94 1.81 5.79
C MET A 47 5.16 0.97 5.39
N LYS A 48 4.98 -0.33 5.09
CA LYS A 48 6.08 -1.17 4.61
C LYS A 48 6.57 -0.74 3.23
N ILE A 49 5.65 -0.31 2.36
CA ILE A 49 5.99 0.21 1.02
C ILE A 49 6.71 1.56 1.16
N VAL A 50 6.15 2.47 1.96
CA VAL A 50 6.75 3.80 2.21
C VAL A 50 8.17 3.66 2.75
N SER A 51 8.37 2.84 3.77
CA SER A 51 9.71 2.62 4.37
C SER A 51 10.70 2.04 3.36
N ALA A 52 10.27 1.12 2.51
CA ALA A 52 11.15 0.53 1.49
C ALA A 52 11.56 1.55 0.42
N LEU A 53 10.63 2.40 -0.03
CA LEU A 53 10.90 3.46 -1.00
C LEU A 53 11.85 4.52 -0.44
N ILE A 54 11.66 4.96 0.81
CA ILE A 54 12.57 5.90 1.48
C ILE A 54 13.98 5.30 1.60
N LYS A 55 14.11 4.01 1.95
CA LYS A 55 15.40 3.32 1.99
C LYS A 55 16.08 3.23 0.62
N ALA A 56 15.29 3.23 -0.46
CA ALA A 56 15.79 3.28 -1.83
C ALA A 56 16.19 4.70 -2.28
N GLY A 57 15.91 5.75 -1.47
CA GLY A 57 16.27 7.13 -1.77
C GLY A 57 15.10 8.02 -2.18
N SER A 58 13.88 7.49 -2.23
CA SER A 58 12.70 8.26 -2.64
C SER A 58 12.32 9.30 -1.59
N SER A 59 11.77 10.43 -2.04
CA SER A 59 11.16 11.40 -1.13
C SER A 59 9.96 10.79 -0.41
N VAL A 60 9.66 11.30 0.79
CA VAL A 60 8.53 10.83 1.61
C VAL A 60 7.20 11.04 0.88
N GLU A 61 7.03 12.18 0.21
CA GLU A 61 5.81 12.53 -0.53
C GLU A 61 5.55 11.57 -1.69
N LEU A 62 6.59 11.26 -2.47
CA LEU A 62 6.49 10.31 -3.58
C LEU A 62 6.26 8.89 -3.07
N ALA A 63 6.97 8.49 -2.01
CA ALA A 63 6.81 7.19 -1.38
C ALA A 63 5.39 6.98 -0.86
N ASP A 64 4.82 8.00 -0.20
CA ASP A 64 3.45 7.97 0.28
C ASP A 64 2.47 7.80 -0.87
N LYS A 65 2.61 8.63 -1.92
CA LYS A 65 1.76 8.60 -3.12
C LYS A 65 1.76 7.22 -3.80
N ILE A 66 2.93 6.63 -4.07
CA ILE A 66 3.03 5.30 -4.68
C ILE A 66 2.37 4.24 -3.79
N ALA A 67 2.53 4.35 -2.46
CA ALA A 67 1.89 3.44 -1.53
C ALA A 67 0.35 3.59 -1.52
N GLU A 68 -0.20 4.81 -1.71
CA GLU A 68 -1.65 5.02 -1.88
C GLU A 68 -2.18 4.41 -3.17
N GLU A 69 -1.45 4.58 -4.28
CA GLU A 69 -1.79 3.99 -5.57
C GLU A 69 -1.78 2.45 -5.45
N CYS A 70 -0.80 1.88 -4.75
CA CYS A 70 -0.69 0.45 -4.50
C CYS A 70 -1.86 -0.09 -3.67
N GLU A 71 -2.16 0.56 -2.54
CA GLU A 71 -3.28 0.15 -1.69
C GLU A 71 -4.61 0.23 -2.45
N SER A 72 -4.82 1.29 -3.22
CA SER A 72 -6.04 1.47 -4.01
C SER A 72 -6.19 0.40 -5.09
N LYS A 73 -5.10 -0.03 -5.72
CA LYS A 73 -5.09 -1.10 -6.73
C LYS A 73 -5.52 -2.47 -6.18
N PHE A 74 -5.12 -2.78 -4.95
CA PHE A 74 -5.35 -4.10 -4.34
C PHE A 74 -6.51 -4.11 -3.34
N ARG A 75 -7.13 -2.96 -3.05
CA ARG A 75 -8.29 -2.85 -2.16
C ARG A 75 -9.42 -3.78 -2.60
N GLY A 76 -10.03 -4.45 -1.63
CA GLY A 76 -11.14 -5.38 -1.85
C GLY A 76 -10.71 -6.78 -2.30
N ARG A 77 -9.42 -7.02 -2.52
CA ARG A 77 -8.89 -8.39 -2.67
C ARG A 77 -8.74 -9.04 -1.30
N GLU A 78 -9.05 -10.32 -1.22
CA GLU A 78 -8.79 -11.14 -0.03
C GLU A 78 -7.28 -11.35 0.16
N TYR A 79 -6.57 -11.69 -0.93
CA TYR A 79 -5.13 -11.89 -0.95
C TYR A 79 -4.44 -11.15 -2.10
N VAL A 80 -3.19 -10.79 -1.89
CA VAL A 80 -2.25 -10.29 -2.90
C VAL A 80 -0.88 -10.92 -2.66
N GLU A 81 -0.20 -11.33 -3.72
CA GLU A 81 1.16 -11.83 -3.60
C GLU A 81 2.14 -10.67 -3.35
N SER A 82 3.11 -10.88 -2.47
CA SER A 82 4.19 -9.92 -2.22
C SER A 82 4.97 -9.54 -3.50
N SER A 83 5.03 -10.44 -4.48
CA SER A 83 5.61 -10.17 -5.80
C SER A 83 4.76 -9.18 -6.61
N GLU A 84 3.43 -9.29 -6.58
CA GLU A 84 2.54 -8.36 -7.30
C GLU A 84 2.68 -6.94 -6.76
N ILE A 85 2.77 -6.78 -5.44
CA ILE A 85 3.05 -5.48 -4.81
C ILE A 85 4.39 -4.94 -5.28
N ARG A 86 5.44 -5.76 -5.25
CA ARG A 86 6.79 -5.36 -5.66
C ARG A 86 6.82 -4.92 -7.12
N GLU A 87 6.22 -5.69 -8.01
CA GLU A 87 6.14 -5.39 -9.44
C GLU A 87 5.42 -4.07 -9.69
N PHE A 88 4.29 -3.85 -9.03
CA PHE A 88 3.56 -2.60 -9.13
C PHE A 88 4.41 -1.41 -8.67
N VAL A 89 4.99 -1.50 -7.47
CA VAL A 89 5.78 -0.43 -6.86
C VAL A 89 7.00 -0.09 -7.72
N LEU A 90 7.74 -1.10 -8.19
CA LEU A 90 8.91 -0.88 -9.03
C LEU A 90 8.57 -0.33 -10.41
N SER A 91 7.46 -0.78 -11.00
CA SER A 91 6.99 -0.22 -12.28
C SER A 91 6.68 1.26 -12.12
N ARG A 92 5.98 1.61 -11.04
CA ARG A 92 5.65 3.01 -10.76
C ARG A 92 6.88 3.85 -10.47
N LEU A 93 7.78 3.35 -9.64
CA LEU A 93 9.04 4.03 -9.29
C LEU A 93 9.91 4.27 -10.54
N LYS A 94 10.00 3.29 -11.44
CA LYS A 94 10.74 3.41 -12.70
C LYS A 94 10.23 4.54 -13.61
N GLU A 95 8.92 4.79 -13.61
CA GLU A 95 8.30 5.84 -14.41
C GLU A 95 8.57 7.25 -13.86
N VAL A 96 8.63 7.38 -12.54
CA VAL A 96 8.63 8.69 -11.86
C VAL A 96 9.97 9.10 -11.29
N GLU A 97 10.81 8.14 -10.89
CA GLU A 97 12.09 8.39 -10.25
C GLU A 97 13.08 7.23 -10.49
N LYS A 98 13.83 7.35 -11.58
CA LYS A 98 14.73 6.30 -12.05
C LYS A 98 15.88 6.00 -11.07
N ASP A 99 16.39 7.01 -10.36
CA ASP A 99 17.52 6.85 -9.45
C ASP A 99 17.16 5.96 -8.25
N SER A 100 16.03 6.21 -7.58
CA SER A 100 15.54 5.33 -6.51
C SER A 100 15.18 3.94 -7.02
N TYR A 101 14.70 3.80 -8.25
CA TYR A 101 14.50 2.49 -8.87
C TYR A 101 15.82 1.72 -8.97
N GLU A 102 16.88 2.35 -9.48
CA GLU A 102 18.20 1.74 -9.59
C GLU A 102 18.79 1.39 -8.21
N ASN A 103 18.64 2.27 -7.22
CA ASN A 103 19.05 2.03 -5.84
C ASN A 103 18.34 0.82 -5.24
N TRP A 104 17.02 0.69 -5.46
CA TRP A 104 16.27 -0.48 -5.04
C TRP A 104 16.84 -1.75 -5.68
N LEU A 105 17.07 -1.75 -7.00
CA LEU A 105 17.61 -2.92 -7.68
C LEU A 105 18.98 -3.34 -7.11
N ARG A 106 19.85 -2.38 -6.82
CA ARG A 106 21.15 -2.64 -6.18
C ARG A 106 21.00 -3.25 -4.79
N PHE A 107 20.05 -2.74 -3.99
CA PHE A 107 19.74 -3.32 -2.68
C PHE A 107 19.26 -4.77 -2.81
N ASP A 108 18.37 -5.07 -3.75
CA ASP A 108 17.87 -6.42 -4.00
C ASP A 108 18.97 -7.38 -4.45
N LEU A 109 19.89 -6.93 -5.31
CA LEU A 109 21.04 -7.73 -5.75
C LEU A 109 21.94 -8.09 -4.56
N LYS A 110 22.26 -7.10 -3.72
CA LYS A 110 23.05 -7.31 -2.51
C LYS A 110 22.35 -8.25 -1.52
N ALA A 111 21.06 -8.07 -1.30
CA ALA A 111 20.27 -8.94 -0.42
C ALA A 111 20.20 -10.39 -0.91
N LYS A 112 20.32 -10.61 -2.23
CA LYS A 112 20.39 -11.94 -2.86
C LYS A 112 21.81 -12.51 -2.94
N GLY A 113 22.83 -11.77 -2.51
CA GLY A 113 24.23 -12.17 -2.62
C GLY A 113 24.76 -12.20 -4.06
N LEU A 114 24.17 -11.40 -4.95
CA LEU A 114 24.51 -11.34 -6.38
C LEU A 114 25.34 -10.10 -6.76
N GLY A 115 25.85 -9.35 -5.79
CA GLY A 115 26.55 -8.08 -5.99
C GLY A 115 27.72 -7.88 -5.04
#